data_AF-A0A497JK91-F1
#
_entry.id   AF-A0A497JK91-F1
#
_cell.length_a   1.000
_cell.length_b   1.000
_cell.length_c   1.000
_cell.angle_alpha   90.00
_cell.angle_beta   90.00
_cell.angle_gamma   90.00
#
_symmetry.space_group_name_H-M   'P 1'
#
loop_
_entity.id
_entity.type
_entity.pdbx_description
1 polymer ?
#
loop_
_entity_poly.entity_id
_entity_poly.type
_entity_poly.pdbx_seq_one_letter_code
_entity_poly.pdbx_strand_id
1 'polypeptide(L)'
;GRVVKARLQNHYVSEAAEKDRVRLEGLGFTVIPLDYPPELVFTKKQHEQLKFPYDYRPDFLVLKPYGPCFLWEVKYRNYDPGDAVFDEYFLVPISQYNMLRRWEQHFRIPAYISVWFWSEWFGYARISSLPKLGEIHSQKHKDVFVKLPLSSLNTNLENLLKNLNQLRLRA
;
A
#
# COMPACT_ATOMS: atom_id res chain seq x y z
N GLY A 1 19.41 -23.02 3.30
CA GLY A 1 18.66 -23.33 2.06
C GLY A 1 17.41 -22.47 1.83
N ARG A 2 16.47 -22.39 2.79
CA ARG A 2 15.22 -21.59 2.66
C ARG A 2 15.32 -20.15 3.20
N VAL A 3 16.12 -19.93 4.23
CA VAL A 3 16.32 -18.61 4.88
C VAL A 3 17.00 -17.59 3.94
N VAL A 4 17.91 -18.03 3.07
CA VAL A 4 18.57 -17.16 2.08
C VAL A 4 17.61 -16.75 0.95
N LYS A 5 16.62 -17.60 0.61
CA LYS A 5 15.58 -17.28 -0.39
C LYS A 5 14.54 -16.28 0.14
N ALA A 6 14.22 -16.31 1.43
CA ALA A 6 13.40 -15.29 2.08
C ALA A 6 14.13 -13.94 2.19
N ARG A 7 15.47 -13.93 2.32
CA ARG A 7 16.27 -12.69 2.25
C ARG A 7 16.33 -12.06 0.85
N LEU A 8 16.16 -12.86 -0.20
CA LEU A 8 16.15 -12.39 -1.61
C LEU A 8 14.77 -11.93 -2.08
N GLN A 9 13.69 -12.41 -1.44
CA GLN A 9 12.42 -11.68 -1.38
C GLN A 9 12.64 -10.52 -0.39
N ASN A 10 13.10 -9.34 -0.74
CA ASN A 10 12.36 -8.49 -1.66
C ASN A 10 13.16 -7.20 -1.87
N HIS A 11 14.43 -7.28 -2.26
CA HIS A 11 15.32 -6.11 -2.38
C HIS A 11 14.62 -4.93 -3.07
N TYR A 12 13.87 -5.22 -4.13
CA TYR A 12 13.11 -4.21 -4.87
C TYR A 12 11.87 -3.66 -4.17
N VAL A 13 11.15 -4.48 -3.38
CA VAL A 13 10.05 -3.96 -2.53
C VAL A 13 10.62 -3.10 -1.42
N SER A 14 11.72 -3.53 -0.78
CA SER A 14 12.42 -2.72 0.23
C SER A 14 12.97 -1.43 -0.37
N GLU A 15 13.51 -1.49 -1.59
CA GLU A 15 13.99 -0.32 -2.34
C GLU A 15 12.83 0.62 -2.70
N ALA A 16 11.71 0.10 -3.19
CA ALA A 16 10.52 0.90 -3.49
C ALA A 16 9.96 1.57 -2.22
N ALA A 17 9.92 0.83 -1.11
CA ALA A 17 9.48 1.32 0.19
C ALA A 17 10.40 2.45 0.68
N GLU A 18 11.71 2.25 0.60
CA GLU A 18 12.70 3.26 0.98
C GLU A 18 12.63 4.50 0.09
N LYS A 19 12.46 4.33 -1.23
CA LYS A 19 12.28 5.46 -2.15
C LYS A 19 11.00 6.25 -1.85
N ASP A 20 9.90 5.58 -1.52
CA ASP A 20 8.67 6.24 -1.08
C ASP A 20 8.87 6.99 0.24
N ARG A 21 9.54 6.37 1.22
CA ARG A 21 9.88 7.01 2.51
C ARG A 21 10.66 8.31 2.27
N VAL A 22 11.77 8.25 1.53
CA VAL A 22 12.61 9.41 1.20
C VAL A 22 11.80 10.49 0.46
N ARG A 23 10.94 10.10 -0.48
CA ARG A 23 10.12 11.06 -1.24
C ARG A 23 9.11 11.78 -0.35
N LEU A 24 8.46 11.07 0.57
CA LEU A 24 7.53 11.65 1.53
C LEU A 24 8.25 12.54 2.56
N GLU A 25 9.40 12.10 3.07
CA GLU A 25 10.21 12.90 3.98
C GLU A 25 10.74 14.18 3.32
N GLY A 26 11.11 14.12 2.04
CA GLY A 26 11.48 15.29 1.24
C GLY A 26 10.38 16.35 1.11
N LEU A 27 9.12 15.98 1.38
CA LEU A 27 7.97 16.90 1.43
C LEU A 27 7.68 17.41 2.85
N GLY A 28 8.52 17.08 3.83
CA GLY A 28 8.41 17.51 5.22
C GLY A 28 7.48 16.64 6.07
N PHE A 29 7.16 15.42 5.64
CA PHE A 29 6.43 14.45 6.47
C PHE A 29 7.39 13.66 7.38
N THR A 30 6.89 13.24 8.54
CA THR A 30 7.49 12.16 9.34
C THR A 30 6.88 10.84 8.89
N VAL A 31 7.70 9.90 8.45
CA VAL A 31 7.26 8.57 7.98
C VAL A 31 7.63 7.53 9.04
N ILE A 32 6.64 6.82 9.56
CA ILE A 32 6.80 5.78 10.58
C ILE A 32 6.50 4.42 9.95
N PRO A 33 7.46 3.49 9.84
CA PRO A 33 7.18 2.13 9.42
C PRO A 33 6.29 1.42 10.43
N LEU A 34 5.18 0.85 9.95
CA LEU A 34 4.25 0.05 10.76
C LEU A 34 4.54 -1.45 10.66
N ASP A 35 5.34 -1.86 9.69
CA ASP A 35 5.72 -3.25 9.52
C ASP A 35 6.65 -3.66 10.68
N TYR A 36 6.25 -4.71 11.40
CA TYR A 36 7.15 -5.34 12.36
C TYR A 36 8.24 -6.07 11.58
N PRO A 37 9.42 -6.34 12.18
CA PRO A 37 10.37 -7.23 11.56
C PRO A 37 9.64 -8.52 11.14
N PRO A 38 9.81 -9.01 9.90
CA PRO A 38 9.08 -10.16 9.33
C PRO A 38 9.25 -11.47 10.11
N GLU A 39 10.08 -11.43 11.16
CA GLU A 39 10.36 -12.48 12.13
C GLU A 39 9.26 -12.60 13.21
N LEU A 40 8.44 -11.56 13.40
CA LEU A 40 7.31 -11.56 14.34
C LEU A 40 6.08 -12.24 13.70
N VAL A 41 6.09 -13.57 13.72
CA VAL A 41 4.92 -14.39 13.37
C VAL A 41 4.03 -14.52 14.60
N PHE A 42 2.88 -13.85 14.60
CA PHE A 42 1.88 -14.02 15.65
C PHE A 42 1.22 -15.40 15.54
N THR A 43 1.04 -16.06 16.67
CA THR A 43 0.27 -17.32 16.75
C THR A 43 -1.22 -17.04 16.58
N LYS A 44 -1.99 -18.03 16.10
CA LYS A 44 -3.46 -17.94 15.98
C LYS A 44 -4.13 -17.42 17.27
N LYS A 45 -3.66 -17.86 18.42
CA LYS A 45 -4.14 -17.43 19.74
C LYS A 45 -3.83 -15.97 20.04
N GLN A 46 -2.67 -15.46 19.61
CA GLN A 46 -2.32 -14.04 19.73
C GLN A 46 -3.15 -13.17 18.78
N HIS A 47 -3.40 -13.65 17.56
CA HIS A 47 -4.35 -12.99 16.64
C HIS A 47 -5.75 -12.87 17.25
N GLU A 48 -6.26 -13.94 17.86
CA GLU A 48 -7.54 -13.95 18.55
C GLU A 48 -7.56 -13.02 19.79
N GLN A 49 -6.45 -12.91 20.51
CA GLN A 49 -6.32 -12.08 21.73
C GLN A 49 -6.14 -10.59 21.46
N LEU A 50 -5.46 -10.23 20.38
CA LEU A 50 -5.17 -8.82 20.07
C LEU A 50 -6.44 -8.02 19.79
N LYS A 51 -7.59 -8.67 19.50
CA LYS A 51 -8.86 -8.04 19.09
C LYS A 51 -8.71 -7.04 17.93
N PHE A 52 -7.54 -7.00 17.29
CA PHE A 52 -7.26 -6.29 16.06
C PHE A 52 -7.51 -7.28 14.93
N PRO A 53 -8.56 -7.10 14.12
CA PRO A 53 -9.00 -8.11 13.16
C PRO A 53 -8.09 -8.23 11.91
N TYR A 54 -6.88 -7.67 11.95
CA TYR A 54 -6.13 -7.28 10.77
C TYR A 54 -4.68 -7.77 10.84
N ASP A 55 -4.46 -8.95 10.26
CA ASP A 55 -3.12 -9.55 10.08
C ASP A 55 -2.24 -8.73 9.13
N TYR A 56 -2.87 -7.84 8.37
CA TYR A 56 -2.25 -6.98 7.39
C TYR A 56 -2.30 -5.50 7.82
N ARG A 57 -1.14 -4.85 7.78
CA ARG A 57 -0.92 -3.44 8.09
C ARG A 57 -0.35 -2.73 6.85
N PRO A 58 -0.67 -1.44 6.63
CA PRO A 58 0.02 -0.64 5.63
C PRO A 58 1.50 -0.52 5.97
N ASP A 59 2.37 -0.34 4.98
CA ASP A 59 3.81 -0.18 5.19
C ASP A 59 4.17 1.00 6.11
N PHE A 60 3.53 2.16 5.91
CA PHE A 60 3.82 3.38 6.67
C PHE A 60 2.58 4.06 7.26
N LEU A 61 2.79 4.67 8.44
CA LEU A 61 2.01 5.78 8.95
C LEU A 61 2.76 7.08 8.65
N VAL A 62 2.13 8.00 7.95
CA VAL A 62 2.73 9.26 7.53
C VAL A 62 2.07 10.41 8.28
N LEU A 63 2.89 11.24 8.92
CA LEU A 63 2.48 12.35 9.77
C LEU A 63 3.02 13.66 9.23
N LYS A 64 2.20 14.71 9.24
CA LYS A 64 2.70 16.08 9.08
C LYS A 64 2.74 16.75 10.45
N PRO A 65 3.81 17.48 10.81
CA PRO A 65 3.83 18.29 12.03
C PRO A 65 2.61 19.22 12.07
N TYR A 66 1.79 19.10 13.11
CA TYR A 66 0.55 19.87 13.31
C TYR A 66 -0.49 19.75 12.17
N GLY A 67 -0.39 18.69 11.37
CA GLY A 67 -1.17 18.50 10.15
C GLY A 67 -1.84 17.12 10.04
N PRO A 68 -2.37 16.80 8.84
CA PRO A 68 -3.08 15.56 8.60
C PRO A 68 -2.15 14.33 8.68
N CYS A 69 -2.72 13.20 9.09
CA CYS A 69 -2.08 11.89 9.00
C CYS A 69 -2.72 11.06 7.89
N PHE A 70 -1.96 10.14 7.32
CA PHE A 70 -2.45 9.15 6.36
C PHE A 70 -1.61 7.87 6.41
N LEU A 71 -2.19 6.78 5.93
CA LEU A 71 -1.55 5.48 5.76
C LEU A 71 -1.01 5.37 4.33
N TRP A 72 0.11 4.70 4.17
CA TRP A 72 0.76 4.53 2.86
C TRP A 72 1.19 3.08 2.68
N GLU A 73 0.77 2.49 1.57
CA GLU A 73 1.14 1.14 1.16
C GLU A 73 1.97 1.19 -0.12
N VAL A 74 3.06 0.44 -0.16
CA VAL A 74 3.95 0.31 -1.31
C VAL A 74 3.69 -0.99 -2.05
N LYS A 75 3.25 -0.84 -3.30
CA LYS A 75 2.95 -1.94 -4.19
C LYS A 75 3.96 -2.05 -5.31
N TYR A 76 4.89 -2.97 -5.15
CA TYR A 76 5.87 -3.28 -6.19
C TYR A 76 5.46 -4.49 -7.04
N ARG A 77 5.73 -4.40 -8.34
CA ARG A 77 5.48 -5.44 -9.34
C ARG A 77 6.71 -5.58 -10.25
N ASN A 78 7.32 -6.76 -10.21
CA ASN A 78 8.40 -7.12 -11.15
C ASN A 78 7.89 -7.89 -12.38
N TYR A 79 6.77 -8.57 -12.22
CA TYR A 79 6.16 -9.40 -13.25
C TYR A 79 4.67 -9.48 -12.96
N ASP A 80 3.83 -8.97 -13.87
CA ASP A 80 2.40 -9.28 -13.88
C ASP A 80 2.12 -10.34 -14.97
N PRO A 81 1.12 -11.21 -14.77
CA PRO A 81 0.67 -12.12 -15.82
C PRO A 81 -0.05 -11.33 -16.93
N GLY A 82 0.57 -11.27 -18.11
CA GLY A 82 0.14 -10.36 -19.19
C GLY A 82 0.75 -8.97 -18.98
N ASP A 83 0.89 -8.19 -20.06
CA ASP A 83 1.44 -6.84 -19.98
C ASP A 83 0.44 -5.91 -19.26
N ALA A 84 0.30 -6.04 -17.94
CA ALA A 84 -0.66 -5.28 -17.13
C ALA A 84 -0.45 -3.77 -17.27
N VAL A 85 0.81 -3.34 -17.45
CA VAL A 85 1.14 -1.94 -17.78
C VAL A 85 0.57 -1.54 -19.15
N PHE A 86 0.66 -2.41 -20.16
CA PHE A 86 0.09 -2.17 -21.51
C PHE A 86 -1.45 -2.16 -21.48
N ASP A 87 -2.05 -3.04 -20.68
CA ASP A 87 -3.49 -3.11 -20.44
C ASP A 87 -3.98 -2.05 -19.41
N GLU A 88 -3.11 -1.13 -18.99
CA GLU A 88 -3.37 -0.01 -18.08
C GLU A 88 -3.95 -0.38 -16.69
N TYR A 89 -3.55 -1.53 -16.12
CA TYR A 89 -3.98 -1.96 -14.78
C TYR A 89 -2.85 -2.48 -13.89
N PHE A 90 -3.14 -2.58 -12.59
CA PHE A 90 -2.32 -3.31 -11.63
C PHE A 90 -3.18 -4.20 -10.73
N LEU A 91 -2.55 -5.23 -10.16
CA LEU A 91 -3.22 -6.24 -9.34
C LEU A 91 -2.88 -6.12 -7.85
N VAL A 92 -3.91 -6.09 -7.02
CA VAL A 92 -3.79 -6.13 -5.55
C VAL A 92 -4.57 -7.33 -5.01
N PRO A 93 -4.02 -8.16 -4.11
CA PRO A 93 -4.79 -9.17 -3.41
C PRO A 93 -6.07 -8.58 -2.81
N ILE A 94 -7.21 -9.27 -2.96
CA ILE A 94 -8.51 -8.78 -2.49
C ILE A 94 -8.51 -8.58 -0.97
N SER A 95 -7.78 -9.44 -0.27
CA SER A 95 -7.52 -9.36 1.17
C SER A 95 -6.88 -8.02 1.53
N GLN A 96 -5.75 -7.69 0.90
CA GLN A 96 -5.04 -6.41 1.04
C GLN A 96 -5.92 -5.21 0.68
N TYR A 97 -6.62 -5.25 -0.46
CA TYR A 97 -7.51 -4.17 -0.92
C TYR A 97 -8.62 -3.89 0.10
N ASN A 98 -9.36 -4.92 0.53
CA ASN A 98 -10.43 -4.78 1.52
C ASN A 98 -9.88 -4.29 2.85
N MET A 99 -8.67 -4.74 3.19
CA MET A 99 -8.01 -4.34 4.42
C MET A 99 -7.71 -2.85 4.47
N LEU A 100 -7.04 -2.30 3.47
CA LEU A 100 -6.74 -0.87 3.41
C LEU A 100 -8.01 -0.01 3.53
N ARG A 101 -9.11 -0.42 2.88
CA ARG A 101 -10.40 0.29 3.00
C ARG A 101 -11.00 0.21 4.41
N ARG A 102 -10.87 -0.94 5.08
CA ARG A 102 -11.32 -1.11 6.47
C ARG A 102 -10.50 -0.24 7.43
N TRP A 103 -9.18 -0.15 7.22
CA TRP A 103 -8.32 0.77 7.96
C TRP A 103 -8.81 2.22 7.81
N GLU A 104 -9.12 2.66 6.58
CA GLU A 104 -9.67 4.01 6.37
C GLU A 104 -10.96 4.24 7.15
N GLN A 105 -11.88 3.28 7.13
CA GLN A 105 -13.18 3.40 7.80
C GLN A 105 -13.06 3.41 9.32
N HIS A 106 -12.24 2.52 9.87
CA HIS A 106 -12.10 2.33 11.30
C HIS A 106 -11.38 3.51 11.96
N PHE A 107 -10.23 3.91 11.42
CA PHE A 107 -9.42 4.99 11.99
C PHE A 107 -9.81 6.37 11.49
N ARG A 108 -10.65 6.47 10.44
CA ARG A 108 -10.99 7.72 9.75
C ARG A 108 -9.74 8.45 9.22
N ILE A 109 -8.70 7.68 8.90
CA ILE A 109 -7.43 8.15 8.34
C ILE A 109 -7.36 7.72 6.87
N PRO A 110 -7.08 8.61 5.91
CA PRO A 110 -6.92 8.21 4.51
C PRO A 110 -5.81 7.17 4.33
N ALA A 111 -6.00 6.21 3.42
CA ALA A 111 -5.01 5.21 3.05
C ALA A 111 -4.73 5.32 1.56
N TYR A 112 -3.45 5.40 1.23
CA TYR A 112 -2.95 5.51 -0.13
C TYR A 112 -2.18 4.26 -0.51
N ILE A 113 -2.24 3.91 -1.79
CA ILE A 113 -1.40 2.89 -2.39
C ILE A 113 -0.49 3.57 -3.42
N SER A 114 0.80 3.27 -3.34
CA SER A 114 1.86 3.71 -4.24
C SER A 114 2.28 2.55 -5.11
N VAL A 115 2.39 2.75 -6.41
CA VAL A 115 2.57 1.67 -7.36
C VAL A 115 3.91 1.81 -8.07
N TRP A 116 4.64 0.71 -8.10
CA TRP A 116 5.95 0.59 -8.72
C TRP A 116 5.99 -0.61 -9.65
N PHE A 117 6.47 -0.41 -10.87
CA PHE A 117 6.78 -1.48 -11.83
C PHE A 117 8.24 -1.38 -12.26
N TRP A 118 8.96 -2.50 -12.27
CA TRP A 118 10.36 -2.55 -12.75
C TRP A 118 11.26 -1.44 -12.16
N SER A 119 11.04 -1.09 -10.90
CA SER A 119 11.74 -0.01 -10.18
C SER A 119 11.42 1.43 -10.63
N GLU A 120 10.46 1.61 -11.53
CA GLU A 120 9.85 2.88 -11.87
C GLU A 120 8.58 3.13 -11.06
N TRP A 121 8.37 4.37 -10.66
CA TRP A 121 7.20 4.79 -9.89
C TRP A 121 6.10 5.27 -10.82
N PHE A 122 4.93 4.64 -10.74
CA PHE A 122 3.77 4.94 -11.59
C PHE A 122 2.80 5.94 -10.94
N GLY A 123 2.98 6.21 -9.65
CA GLY A 123 2.16 7.17 -8.91
C GLY A 123 1.47 6.54 -7.71
N TYR A 124 0.53 7.29 -7.17
CA TYR A 124 -0.22 6.91 -5.97
C TYR A 124 -1.70 7.27 -6.11
N ALA A 125 -2.56 6.57 -5.37
CA ALA A 125 -3.98 6.92 -5.28
C ALA A 125 -4.55 6.56 -3.90
N ARG A 126 -5.62 7.24 -3.51
CA ARG A 126 -6.37 6.87 -2.31
C ARG A 126 -7.14 5.59 -2.58
N ILE A 127 -7.05 4.60 -1.69
CA ILE A 127 -7.64 3.28 -1.92
C ILE A 127 -9.17 3.35 -2.09
N SER A 128 -9.84 4.24 -1.37
CA SER A 128 -11.29 4.43 -1.49
C SER A 128 -11.74 5.14 -2.77
N SER A 129 -10.85 5.84 -3.47
CA SER A 129 -11.19 6.51 -4.74
C SER A 129 -10.92 5.66 -5.97
N LEU A 130 -10.21 4.53 -5.84
CA LEU A 130 -9.90 3.67 -6.98
C LEU A 130 -11.13 2.87 -7.41
N PRO A 131 -11.56 2.96 -8.68
CA PRO A 131 -12.61 2.09 -9.19
C PRO A 131 -12.05 0.67 -9.40
N LYS A 132 -12.89 -0.32 -9.13
CA LYS A 132 -12.57 -1.72 -9.39
C LYS A 132 -12.93 -2.07 -10.83
N LEU A 133 -11.93 -2.46 -11.63
CA LEU A 133 -12.14 -2.88 -13.02
C LEU A 133 -12.64 -4.33 -13.12
N GLY A 134 -12.25 -5.16 -12.15
CA GLY A 134 -12.61 -6.58 -12.14
C GLY A 134 -11.83 -7.37 -11.09
N GLU A 135 -11.95 -8.70 -11.16
CA GLU A 135 -11.20 -9.63 -10.31
C GLU A 135 -10.57 -10.74 -11.16
N ILE A 136 -9.41 -11.23 -10.72
CA ILE A 136 -8.73 -12.40 -11.29
C ILE A 136 -8.48 -13.41 -10.18
N HIS A 137 -8.86 -14.66 -10.42
CA HIS A 137 -8.51 -15.76 -9.53
C HIS A 137 -7.10 -16.27 -9.85
N SER A 138 -6.19 -16.16 -8.89
CA SER A 138 -4.85 -16.71 -9.04
C SER A 138 -4.80 -18.14 -8.50
N GLN A 139 -4.66 -19.13 -9.39
CA GLN A 139 -4.44 -20.52 -8.98
C GLN A 139 -3.11 -20.69 -8.21
N LYS A 140 -2.08 -19.92 -8.57
CA LYS A 140 -0.75 -19.94 -7.93
C LYS A 140 -0.80 -19.46 -6.48
N HIS A 141 -1.49 -18.36 -6.24
CA HIS A 141 -1.56 -17.74 -4.91
C HIS A 141 -2.77 -18.21 -4.10
N LYS A 142 -3.68 -18.99 -4.70
CA LYS A 142 -4.97 -19.40 -4.11
C LYS A 142 -5.74 -18.21 -3.54
N ASP A 143 -5.64 -17.07 -4.21
CA ASP A 143 -6.24 -15.80 -3.79
C ASP A 143 -6.86 -15.10 -5.00
N VAL A 144 -7.81 -14.21 -4.72
CA VAL A 144 -8.43 -13.33 -5.71
C VAL A 144 -7.68 -12.01 -5.72
N PHE A 145 -7.39 -11.51 -6.92
CA PHE A 145 -6.75 -10.22 -7.12
C PHE A 145 -7.75 -9.25 -7.72
N VAL A 146 -7.77 -8.03 -7.22
CA VAL A 146 -8.55 -6.92 -7.74
C VAL A 146 -7.74 -6.22 -8.83
N LYS A 147 -8.35 -6.01 -9.99
CA LYS A 147 -7.82 -5.15 -11.06
C LYS A 147 -8.16 -3.70 -10.76
N LEU A 148 -7.13 -2.85 -10.68
CA LEU A 148 -7.25 -1.41 -10.43
C LEU A 148 -6.55 -0.64 -11.58
N PRO A 149 -7.09 0.50 -12.03
CA PRO A 149 -6.55 1.23 -13.17
C PRO A 149 -5.26 2.00 -12.82
N LEU A 150 -4.30 1.99 -13.75
CA LEU A 150 -3.12 2.85 -13.66
C LEU A 150 -3.45 4.32 -13.94
N SER A 151 -4.41 4.59 -14.82
CA SER A 151 -4.84 5.95 -15.19
C SER A 151 -5.41 6.78 -14.03
N SER A 152 -5.76 6.13 -12.90
CA SER A 152 -6.22 6.82 -11.69
C SER A 152 -5.09 7.20 -10.73
N LEU A 153 -3.85 6.85 -11.04
CA LEU A 153 -2.69 7.21 -10.22
C LEU A 153 -2.29 8.67 -10.45
N ASN A 154 -1.99 9.36 -9.36
CA ASN A 154 -1.41 10.70 -9.38
C ASN A 154 0.12 10.58 -9.29
N THR A 155 0.84 11.33 -10.12
CA THR A 155 2.30 11.39 -10.11
C THR A 155 2.85 12.65 -9.44
N ASN A 156 1.98 13.62 -9.12
CA ASN A 156 2.36 14.85 -8.45
C ASN A 156 1.99 14.78 -6.96
N LEU A 157 2.97 14.44 -6.13
CA LEU A 157 2.80 14.35 -4.68
C LEU A 157 2.48 15.68 -3.99
N GLU A 158 2.76 16.84 -4.59
CA GLU A 158 2.32 18.11 -4.01
C GLU A 158 0.79 18.21 -3.94
N ASN A 159 0.08 17.50 -4.83
CA ASN A 159 -1.39 17.41 -4.78
C ASN A 159 -1.89 16.61 -3.57
N LEU A 160 -1.06 15.74 -2.98
CA LEU A 160 -1.39 15.03 -1.73
C LEU A 160 -1.67 16.05 -0.62
N LEU A 161 -0.83 17.08 -0.49
CA LEU A 161 -0.97 18.14 0.51
C LEU A 161 -2.27 18.94 0.33
N LYS A 162 -2.60 19.28 -0.92
CA LYS A 162 -3.84 20.02 -1.24
C LYS A 162 -5.08 19.22 -0.86
N ASN A 163 -5.09 17.93 -1.19
CA ASN A 163 -6.23 17.05 -0.94
C ASN A 163 -6.45 16.78 0.56
N LEU A 164 -5.36 16.61 1.33
CA LEU A 164 -5.47 16.39 2.77
C LEU A 164 -5.99 17.63 3.51
N ASN A 165 -5.60 18.84 3.09
CA ASN A 165 -6.12 20.08 3.67
C ASN A 165 -7.62 20.28 3.38
N GLN A 166 -8.10 19.88 2.20
CA GLN A 166 -9.52 19.95 1.86
C GLN A 166 -10.38 18.97 2.68
N LEU A 167 -9.84 17.80 3.04
CA LEU A 167 -10.52 16.84 3.91
C LEU A 167 -10.74 17.38 5.33
N ARG A 168 -9.79 18.17 5.86
CA ARG A 168 -9.91 18.81 7.19
C ARG A 168 -11.00 19.88 7.25
N LEU A 169 -11.30 20.57 6.15
CA LEU A 169 -12.34 21.60 6.10
C LEU A 169 -13.77 21.01 6.01
N ARG A 170 -13.90 19.70 5.80
CA ARG A 170 -15.19 19.00 5.65
C ARG A 170 -15.52 18.07 6.82
N ALA A 171 -14.63 17.94 7.80
CA ALA A 171 -14.81 17.11 9.00
C ALA A 171 -15.14 18.00 10.20
#